data_AF-A0A554VBA5-F1
#
_entry.id   AF-A0A554VBA5-F1
#
_cell.length_a   1.000
_cell.length_b   1.000
_cell.length_c   1.000
_cell.angle_alpha   90.00
_cell.angle_beta   90.00
_cell.angle_gamma   90.00
#
_symmetry.space_group_name_H-M   'P 1'
#
loop_
_entity.id
_entity.type
_entity.pdbx_description
1 polymer ?
#
loop_
_entity_poly.entity_id
_entity_poly.type
_entity_poly.pdbx_seq_one_letter_code
_entity_poly.pdbx_strand_id
1 'polypeptide(L)'
;MQKETTKRKKEMYSILKNWRKSSLSLKEYGEKYGINYGIMKYWNRQFRVDFPESKKPISKKEAIFIPVEVSDSIKDKAVSKRVPVPIEVHYPNGVFLQCPSDICKKELKTLITLF
;
A
#
# COMPACT_ATOMS: atom_id res chain seq x y z
N MET A 1 -25.94 28.81 25.83
CA MET A 1 -25.53 27.40 25.60
C MET A 1 -24.17 27.19 24.89
N GLN A 2 -23.46 28.19 24.35
CA GLN A 2 -22.20 27.94 23.61
C GLN A 2 -20.91 27.82 24.45
N LYS A 3 -20.94 28.15 25.75
CA LYS A 3 -19.73 28.15 26.61
C LYS A 3 -19.28 26.74 27.03
N GLU A 4 -20.19 25.77 27.03
CA GLU A 4 -19.93 24.43 27.55
C GLU A 4 -19.17 23.55 26.55
N THR A 5 -19.44 23.71 25.27
CA THR A 5 -18.77 22.99 24.18
C THR A 5 -17.29 23.39 24.05
N THR A 6 -17.00 24.68 24.28
CA THR A 6 -15.63 25.21 24.27
C THR A 6 -14.82 24.74 25.47
N LYS A 7 -15.44 24.61 26.65
CA LYS A 7 -14.78 24.05 27.85
C LYS A 7 -14.40 22.58 27.64
N ARG A 8 -15.34 21.74 27.19
CA ARG A 8 -15.11 20.31 26.92
C ARG A 8 -14.05 20.08 25.85
N LYS A 9 -14.02 20.93 24.80
CA LYS A 9 -12.97 20.89 23.77
C LYS A 9 -11.58 21.16 24.36
N LYS A 10 -11.45 22.19 25.22
CA LYS A 10 -10.18 22.51 25.88
C LYS A 10 -9.70 21.37 26.79
N GLU A 11 -10.60 20.76 27.55
CA GLU A 11 -10.29 19.61 28.41
C GLU A 11 -9.77 18.43 27.59
N MET A 12 -10.48 18.05 26.52
CA MET A 12 -10.07 16.95 25.65
C MET A 12 -8.72 17.21 24.97
N TYR A 13 -8.44 18.45 24.59
CA TYR A 13 -7.15 18.80 24.00
C TYR A 13 -6.01 18.75 25.02
N SER A 14 -6.27 19.11 26.28
CA SER A 14 -5.31 18.92 27.37
C SER A 14 -4.99 17.44 27.59
N ILE A 15 -6.02 16.59 27.60
CA ILE A 15 -5.89 15.14 27.72
C ILE A 15 -5.05 14.56 26.57
N LEU A 16 -5.32 14.96 25.32
CA LEU A 16 -4.56 14.51 24.15
C LEU A 16 -3.12 15.02 24.13
N LYS A 17 -2.87 16.23 24.64
CA LYS A 17 -1.51 16.77 24.79
C LYS A 17 -0.71 15.97 25.81
N ASN A 18 -1.35 15.53 26.89
CA ASN A 18 -0.74 14.65 27.90
C ASN A 18 -0.55 13.23 27.34
N TRP A 19 -1.51 12.71 26.56
CA TRP A 19 -1.37 11.44 25.85
C TRP A 19 -0.16 11.42 24.92
N ARG A 20 0.09 12.49 24.14
CA ARG A 20 1.28 12.54 23.27
C ARG A 20 2.62 12.48 24.01
N LYS A 21 2.65 12.87 25.29
CA LYS A 21 3.83 12.74 26.14
C LYS A 21 3.95 11.35 26.77
N SER A 22 2.87 10.59 26.76
CA SER A 22 2.85 9.21 27.23
C SER A 22 3.29 8.26 26.12
N SER A 23 3.86 7.12 26.50
CA SER A 23 4.18 6.00 25.60
C SER A 23 3.01 5.04 25.39
N LEU A 24 1.83 5.36 25.93
CA LEU A 24 0.65 4.49 25.90
C LEU A 24 -0.11 4.63 24.58
N SER A 25 -0.73 3.55 24.13
CA SER A 25 -1.66 3.62 23.01
C SER A 25 -2.88 4.48 23.36
N LEU A 26 -3.56 5.01 22.34
CA LEU A 26 -4.76 5.83 22.53
C LEU A 26 -5.88 5.07 23.26
N LYS A 27 -5.93 3.74 23.09
CA LYS A 27 -6.89 2.87 23.75
C LYS A 27 -6.58 2.73 25.23
N GLU A 28 -5.36 2.34 25.58
CA GLU A 28 -4.91 2.18 26.97
C GLU A 28 -4.99 3.50 27.75
N TYR A 29 -4.63 4.61 27.10
CA TYR A 29 -4.73 5.93 27.71
C TYR A 29 -6.20 6.33 27.93
N GLY A 30 -7.09 6.03 26.98
CA GLY A 30 -8.53 6.24 27.16
C GLY A 30 -9.09 5.44 28.33
N GLU A 31 -8.79 4.15 28.39
CA GLU A 31 -9.23 3.25 29.47
C GLU A 31 -8.76 3.75 30.84
N LYS A 32 -7.49 4.20 30.96
CA LYS A 32 -6.95 4.74 32.21
C LYS A 32 -7.65 6.01 32.70
N TYR A 33 -8.18 6.82 31.79
CA TYR A 33 -8.90 8.06 32.11
C TYR A 33 -10.42 7.90 32.09
N GLY A 34 -10.94 6.67 31.95
CA GLY A 34 -12.37 6.39 31.88
C GLY A 34 -13.06 6.92 30.61
N ILE A 35 -12.29 7.14 29.54
CA ILE A 35 -12.78 7.68 28.27
C ILE A 35 -12.84 6.55 27.23
N ASN A 36 -14.01 6.36 26.64
CA ASN A 36 -14.19 5.39 25.57
C ASN A 36 -13.26 5.69 24.38
N TYR A 37 -12.62 4.64 23.84
CA TYR A 37 -11.77 4.70 22.66
C TYR A 37 -12.42 5.44 21.48
N GLY A 38 -13.72 5.27 21.23
CA GLY A 38 -14.42 5.97 20.15
C GLY A 38 -14.41 7.50 20.33
N ILE A 39 -14.62 7.96 21.56
CA ILE A 39 -14.56 9.38 21.92
C ILE A 39 -13.12 9.88 21.75
N MET A 40 -12.14 9.12 22.25
CA MET A 40 -10.73 9.49 22.15
C MET A 40 -10.26 9.56 20.69
N LYS A 41 -10.71 8.64 19.84
CA LYS A 41 -10.43 8.61 18.40
C LYS A 41 -11.04 9.81 17.68
N TYR A 42 -12.29 10.16 17.99
CA TYR A 42 -12.93 11.36 17.43
C TYR A 42 -12.14 12.63 17.78
N TRP A 43 -11.81 12.82 19.06
CA TRP A 43 -11.09 14.02 19.50
C TRP A 43 -9.65 14.06 18.97
N ASN A 44 -8.97 12.92 18.84
CA ASN A 44 -7.64 12.86 18.24
C ASN A 44 -7.68 13.27 16.75
N ARG A 45 -8.72 12.88 16.00
CA ARG A 45 -8.92 13.35 14.62
C ARG A 45 -9.08 14.86 14.57
N GLN A 46 -9.92 15.43 15.43
CA GLN A 46 -10.12 16.89 15.51
C GLN A 46 -8.83 17.62 15.91
N PHE A 47 -8.11 17.10 16.91
CA PHE A 47 -6.85 17.66 17.39
C PHE A 47 -5.78 17.69 16.29
N ARG A 48 -5.71 16.67 15.43
CA ARG A 48 -4.76 16.64 14.29
C ARG A 48 -5.11 17.63 13.17
N VAL A 49 -6.38 18.01 13.04
CA VAL A 49 -6.83 19.02 12.06
C VAL A 49 -6.50 20.42 12.57
N ASP A 50 -6.81 20.69 13.84
CA ASP A 50 -6.57 22.00 14.46
C ASP A 50 -5.08 22.25 14.76
N PHE A 51 -4.36 21.19 15.13
CA PHE A 51 -2.92 21.18 15.34
C PHE A 51 -2.32 20.19 14.34
N PRO A 52 -2.20 20.58 13.06
CA PRO A 52 -1.36 19.83 12.15
C PRO A 52 0.00 19.77 12.84
N GLU A 53 0.48 18.56 13.15
CA GLU A 53 1.90 18.45 13.42
C GLU A 53 2.54 19.09 12.20
N SER A 54 3.31 20.16 12.43
CA SER A 54 4.32 20.54 11.46
C SER A 54 4.97 19.22 11.16
N LYS A 55 4.75 18.71 9.94
CA LYS A 55 5.43 17.54 9.49
C LYS A 55 6.86 17.98 9.75
N LYS A 56 7.49 17.46 10.82
CA LYS A 56 8.95 17.36 10.82
C LYS A 56 9.15 16.85 9.41
N PRO A 57 9.89 17.57 8.55
CA PRO A 57 10.29 16.92 7.33
C PRO A 57 10.83 15.62 7.88
N ILE A 58 10.10 14.53 7.61
CA ILE A 58 10.70 13.23 7.54
C ILE A 58 11.77 13.63 6.57
N SER A 59 13.00 13.87 7.11
CA SER A 59 14.19 14.07 6.31
C SER A 59 13.94 13.02 5.29
N LYS A 60 13.68 13.48 4.05
CA LYS A 60 13.41 12.57 2.97
C LYS A 60 14.69 11.75 3.08
N LYS A 61 14.61 10.59 3.74
CA LYS A 61 15.42 9.45 3.41
C LYS A 61 14.91 9.34 2.02
N GLU A 62 15.61 10.06 1.14
CA GLU A 62 15.56 9.91 -0.28
C GLU A 62 15.48 8.41 -0.34
N ALA A 63 14.30 7.91 -0.70
CA ALA A 63 14.23 6.51 -1.04
C ALA A 63 15.35 6.44 -2.04
N ILE A 64 16.47 5.82 -1.64
CA ILE A 64 17.67 5.70 -2.46
C ILE A 64 17.16 4.77 -3.52
N PHE A 65 16.50 5.38 -4.49
CA PHE A 65 15.81 4.72 -5.55
C PHE A 65 16.98 4.46 -6.48
N ILE A 66 17.60 3.31 -6.28
CA ILE A 66 18.65 2.83 -7.16
C ILE A 66 17.98 2.75 -8.52
N PRO A 67 18.31 3.64 -9.47
CA PRO A 67 17.73 3.58 -10.79
C PRO A 67 18.30 2.31 -11.41
N VAL A 68 17.45 1.29 -11.57
CA VAL A 68 17.80 0.14 -12.38
C VAL A 68 17.72 0.62 -13.82
N GLU A 69 18.86 1.03 -14.36
CA GLU A 69 19.00 1.31 -15.78
C GLU A 69 18.87 -0.01 -16.55
N VAL A 70 17.68 -0.24 -17.09
CA VAL A 70 17.48 -1.26 -18.11
C VAL A 70 17.94 -0.62 -19.42
N SER A 71 19.06 -1.09 -19.96
CA SER A 71 19.60 -0.58 -21.21
C SER A 71 18.58 -0.73 -22.33
N ASP A 72 17.98 0.39 -22.73
CA ASP A 72 17.03 0.51 -23.84
C ASP A 72 17.76 0.29 -25.16
N SER A 73 17.91 -0.97 -25.55
CA SER A 73 18.03 -1.31 -26.96
C SER A 73 16.63 -1.41 -27.57
N ILE A 74 16.24 -0.30 -28.23
CA ILE A 74 15.37 -0.20 -29.42
C ILE A 74 14.04 0.55 -29.21
N LYS A 75 14.14 1.87 -29.40
CA LYS A 75 13.25 2.81 -30.10
C LYS A 75 11.92 2.28 -30.65
N ASP A 76 10.85 2.91 -30.19
CA ASP A 76 9.74 3.48 -30.97
C ASP A 76 9.17 2.64 -32.13
N LYS A 77 8.11 1.88 -31.83
CA LYS A 77 6.90 1.80 -32.68
C LYS A 77 5.70 1.38 -31.83
N ALA A 78 4.59 2.08 -32.06
CA ALA A 78 3.37 2.09 -31.30
C ALA A 78 2.70 0.71 -31.07
N VAL A 79 1.79 0.73 -30.08
CA VAL A 79 0.88 -0.33 -29.63
C VAL A 79 1.56 -1.33 -28.70
N SER A 80 0.95 -1.51 -27.53
CA SER A 80 1.30 -2.45 -26.46
C SER A 80 1.59 -3.86 -27.02
N LYS A 81 2.83 -4.11 -27.43
CA LYS A 81 3.30 -5.43 -27.83
C LYS A 81 3.71 -6.15 -26.56
N ARG A 82 2.76 -6.92 -26.00
CA ARG A 82 3.14 -8.06 -25.16
C ARG A 82 4.11 -8.88 -25.99
N VAL A 83 5.35 -9.00 -25.55
CA VAL A 83 6.29 -9.95 -26.14
C VAL A 83 5.60 -11.32 -26.04
N PRO A 84 5.34 -12.02 -27.15
CA PRO A 84 4.72 -13.33 -27.13
C PRO A 84 5.68 -14.28 -26.42
N VAL A 85 5.46 -14.57 -25.15
CA VAL A 85 6.27 -15.54 -24.41
C VAL A 85 5.86 -16.93 -24.88
N PRO A 86 6.77 -17.73 -25.48
CA PRO A 86 6.42 -19.04 -26.00
C PRO A 86 5.92 -19.96 -24.88
N ILE A 87 4.98 -20.83 -25.22
CA ILE A 87 4.49 -21.88 -24.33
C ILE A 87 5.46 -23.05 -24.42
N GLU A 88 5.97 -23.49 -23.28
CA GLU A 88 6.91 -24.61 -23.17
C GLU A 88 6.22 -25.80 -22.49
N VAL A 89 6.25 -26.97 -23.14
CA VAL A 89 5.67 -28.21 -22.63
C VAL A 89 6.77 -29.28 -22.54
N HIS A 90 6.97 -29.82 -21.35
CA HIS A 90 7.94 -30.87 -21.08
C HIS A 90 7.23 -32.19 -20.79
N TYR A 91 7.54 -33.22 -21.58
CA TYR A 91 7.01 -34.56 -21.38
C TYR A 91 7.99 -35.45 -20.60
N PRO A 92 7.49 -36.43 -19.81
CA PRO A 92 8.34 -37.35 -19.05
C PRO A 92 9.26 -38.23 -19.90
N ASN A 93 8.90 -38.46 -21.16
CA ASN A 93 9.71 -39.21 -22.13
C ASN A 93 10.87 -38.37 -22.73
N GLY A 94 11.05 -37.13 -22.27
CA GLY A 94 12.11 -36.23 -22.74
C GLY A 94 11.73 -35.39 -23.96
N VAL A 95 10.49 -35.51 -24.46
CA VAL A 95 10.00 -34.66 -25.56
C VAL A 95 9.74 -33.24 -25.04
N PHE A 96 10.23 -32.25 -25.79
CA PHE A 96 10.07 -30.82 -25.50
C PHE A 96 9.36 -30.14 -26.66
N LEU A 97 8.27 -29.42 -26.36
CA LEU A 97 7.53 -28.63 -27.33
C LEU A 97 7.62 -27.15 -26.96
N GLN A 98 8.00 -26.34 -27.95
CA GLN A 98 7.99 -24.90 -27.87
C GLN A 98 6.95 -24.37 -28.86
N CYS A 99 5.90 -23.72 -28.36
CA CYS A 99 4.82 -23.20 -29.16
C CYS A 99 4.78 -21.67 -29.07
N PRO A 100 4.43 -20.96 -30.16
CA PRO A 100 4.26 -19.52 -30.10
C PRO A 100 3.02 -19.18 -29.25
N SER A 101 3.04 -18.01 -28.59
CA SER A 101 2.02 -17.65 -27.59
C SER A 101 0.65 -17.31 -28.18
N ASP A 102 0.56 -17.20 -29.50
CA ASP A 102 -0.63 -16.92 -30.28
C ASP A 102 -1.28 -18.20 -30.85
N ILE A 103 -0.76 -19.39 -30.50
CA ILE A 103 -1.30 -20.66 -30.95
C ILE A 103 -2.77 -20.84 -30.55
N CYS A 104 -3.60 -21.30 -31.50
CA CYS A 104 -5.01 -21.53 -31.25
C CYS A 104 -5.21 -22.75 -30.34
N LYS A 105 -6.18 -22.69 -29.42
CA LYS A 105 -6.52 -23.79 -28.49
C LYS A 105 -6.74 -25.14 -29.19
N LYS A 106 -7.27 -25.14 -30.41
CA LYS A 106 -7.48 -26.38 -31.19
C LYS A 106 -6.16 -27.02 -31.60
N GLU A 107 -5.22 -26.22 -32.11
CA GLU A 107 -3.90 -26.68 -32.57
C GLU A 107 -3.03 -27.13 -31.40
N LEU A 108 -3.04 -26.38 -30.29
CA LEU A 108 -2.35 -26.79 -29.07
C LEU A 108 -2.88 -28.13 -28.54
N LYS A 109 -4.20 -28.34 -28.58
CA LYS A 109 -4.79 -29.62 -28.17
C LYS A 109 -4.32 -30.77 -29.07
N THR A 110 -4.27 -30.55 -30.39
CA THR A 110 -3.78 -31.55 -31.34
C THR A 110 -2.31 -31.90 -31.07
N LEU A 111 -1.46 -30.90 -30.88
CA LEU A 111 -0.03 -31.09 -30.55
C LEU A 111 0.15 -31.89 -29.26
N ILE A 112 -0.68 -31.61 -28.24
CA ILE A 112 -0.62 -32.32 -26.97
C ILE A 112 -1.10 -33.77 -27.11
N THR A 113 -2.08 -34.05 -27.96
CA THR A 113 -2.62 -35.41 -28.16
C THR A 113 -1.77 -36.32 -29.05
N LEU A 114 -0.79 -35.78 -29.76
CA LEU A 114 0.09 -36.56 -30.65
C LEU A 114 1.29 -37.18 -29.92
N PHE A 115 1.56 -36.75 -28.67
CA PHE A 115 2.67 -37.19 -27.83
C PHE A 115 2.17 -37.62 -26.45
#